data_AF-A0A6C0TR03-F1
#
_entry.id   AF-A0A6C0TR03-F1
#
_cell.length_a   1.000
_cell.length_b   1.000
_cell.length_c   1.000
_cell.angle_alpha   90.00
_cell.angle_beta   90.00
_cell.angle_gamma   90.00
#
_symmetry.space_group_name_H-M   'P 1'
#
loop_
_entity.id
_entity.type
_entity.pdbx_description
1 polymer ?
#
loop_
_entity_poly.entity_id
_entity_poly.type
_entity_poly.pdbx_seq_one_letter_code
_entity_poly.pdbx_strand_id
1 'polypeptide(L)'
;MNQVSPNSFPQGIIAKGHTEKNFRFLVLSGSALALIQSQLANLPPSQRRSASRALFYFECFLWLIKHPPITSILDFRKNAFLSSQRLFYGALYSTCFLAAEVKYSGRQRLVLYFFKLLAGLSKSAPIKIFVHSDLTNSQVRECVTQFESIRIDPVRVAKLTGWHVADRNAGSFRLKMGAVFDVLGPDFTRDLHQESQKHALAHGHYGNYVNVVSRFDDFVCCYDDDPIDRQPLSPEVLQDPIFVYKLFWSFQRWHFEGYSERSQTQPTERVLANLQRQWIRIICWAKSVLVRGGLMCSPLGEVWPEGSKKLTRSLHEVGHHRYADGKALVSQKLLTQIPLSATDKEATELLFKRIKGDFNQVVQWARRQIDRIAHRLNAIDQACDQGDLITLGSRISSRAYGQPGMAMNSLIRTVKETHNGFTIIDHAMRGHLVSATGSSFSTAELAANLAMPTKYAIAPIAIWLVAQHPVLTDASLLACELFDRNGKRTGFVRTDSGSVLVVKKNRKGKQQEVALSGDAASVIELLIQITAPVRSYLKEKGDDAWRRLFIVAGGQGFQEPYTFTSQTSFAKTLRQKAFVQAHSAELGDLVTVLSLARIRATAGVLVYLKSLSIEKMAESL
;
A
#
# COMPACT_ATOMS: atom_id res chain seq x y z
N MET A 1 -24.46 -30.25 -8.15
CA MET A 1 -23.80 -29.00 -7.71
C MET A 1 -24.86 -28.03 -7.21
N ASN A 2 -24.79 -27.61 -5.95
CA ASN A 2 -25.79 -26.75 -5.32
C ASN A 2 -25.66 -25.31 -5.84
N GLN A 3 -26.60 -24.86 -6.68
CA GLN A 3 -26.66 -23.44 -7.08
C GLN A 3 -27.27 -22.60 -5.96
N VAL A 4 -26.70 -21.42 -5.70
CA VAL A 4 -27.12 -20.51 -4.63
C VAL A 4 -27.66 -19.20 -5.19
N SER A 5 -28.42 -18.45 -4.40
CA SER A 5 -28.82 -17.08 -4.77
C SER A 5 -27.66 -16.11 -4.52
N PRO A 6 -27.46 -15.09 -5.37
CA PRO A 6 -26.56 -13.95 -5.11
C PRO A 6 -26.72 -13.34 -3.71
N ASN A 7 -27.91 -13.36 -3.12
CA ASN A 7 -28.17 -12.84 -1.77
C ASN A 7 -27.34 -13.52 -0.67
N SER A 8 -26.74 -14.68 -0.96
CA SER A 8 -25.79 -15.35 -0.06
C SER A 8 -24.45 -14.58 0.06
N PHE A 9 -24.22 -13.56 -0.77
CA PHE A 9 -22.98 -12.79 -0.84
C PHE A 9 -23.21 -11.28 -0.65
N PRO A 10 -23.72 -10.83 0.51
CA PRO A 10 -24.11 -9.42 0.73
C PRO A 10 -22.94 -8.43 0.68
N GLN A 11 -21.70 -8.91 0.77
CA GLN A 11 -20.48 -8.10 0.67
C GLN A 11 -20.05 -7.82 -0.79
N GLY A 12 -20.71 -8.45 -1.77
CA GLY A 12 -20.38 -8.37 -3.17
C GLY A 12 -19.37 -9.43 -3.64
N ILE A 13 -19.65 -10.06 -4.78
CA ILE A 13 -18.76 -11.05 -5.40
C ILE A 13 -17.49 -10.38 -5.96
N ILE A 14 -17.62 -9.20 -6.56
CA ILE A 14 -16.52 -8.46 -7.18
C ILE A 14 -16.18 -7.24 -6.33
N ALA A 15 -14.95 -7.22 -5.80
CA ALA A 15 -14.41 -6.12 -5.02
C ALA A 15 -14.18 -4.84 -5.85
N LYS A 16 -14.19 -3.69 -5.18
CA LYS A 16 -13.99 -2.37 -5.82
C LYS A 16 -12.68 -2.31 -6.62
N GLY A 17 -12.81 -2.04 -7.91
CA GLY A 17 -11.67 -1.84 -8.81
C GLY A 17 -10.93 -3.13 -9.18
N HIS A 18 -11.47 -4.29 -8.83
CA HIS A 18 -10.92 -5.58 -9.22
C HIS A 18 -10.87 -5.71 -10.75
N THR A 19 -9.72 -6.11 -11.26
CA THR A 19 -9.43 -6.44 -12.65
C THR A 19 -8.28 -7.45 -12.67
N GLU A 20 -8.25 -8.36 -13.63
CA GLU A 20 -7.15 -9.29 -13.83
C GLU A 20 -6.40 -8.97 -15.13
N LYS A 21 -5.07 -8.80 -15.04
CA LYS A 21 -4.25 -8.38 -16.19
C LYS A 21 -4.23 -9.41 -17.32
N ASN A 22 -4.31 -10.70 -16.99
CA ASN A 22 -4.24 -11.82 -17.94
C ASN A 22 -5.56 -12.59 -17.96
N PHE A 23 -6.68 -11.90 -17.73
CA PHE A 23 -7.99 -12.55 -17.73
C PHE A 23 -8.31 -13.15 -19.09
N ARG A 24 -8.60 -14.46 -19.12
CA ARG A 24 -9.06 -15.16 -20.32
C ARG A 24 -10.58 -15.02 -20.40
N PHE A 25 -11.08 -14.56 -21.55
CA PHE A 25 -12.51 -14.62 -21.83
C PHE A 25 -12.88 -16.08 -22.15
N LEU A 26 -13.85 -16.62 -21.42
CA LEU A 26 -14.27 -18.02 -21.50
C LEU A 26 -15.64 -18.14 -22.20
N VAL A 27 -16.53 -17.18 -21.98
CA VAL A 27 -17.87 -17.12 -22.56
C VAL A 27 -17.87 -16.28 -23.83
N LEU A 28 -17.31 -15.06 -23.80
CA LEU A 28 -17.11 -14.26 -25.01
C LEU A 28 -15.87 -14.76 -25.78
N SER A 29 -16.03 -15.21 -27.01
CA SER A 29 -14.89 -15.67 -27.81
C SER A 29 -15.13 -15.47 -29.32
N GLY A 30 -14.17 -15.94 -30.14
CA GLY A 30 -14.29 -15.91 -31.60
C GLY A 30 -14.54 -14.52 -32.19
N SER A 31 -15.35 -14.49 -33.26
CA SER A 31 -15.69 -13.25 -33.97
C SER A 31 -16.50 -12.26 -33.12
N ALA A 32 -17.28 -12.74 -32.14
CA ALA A 32 -18.02 -11.88 -31.22
C ALA A 32 -17.08 -11.05 -30.34
N LEU A 33 -16.08 -11.68 -29.72
CA LEU A 33 -15.09 -10.98 -28.89
C LEU A 33 -14.23 -10.02 -29.72
N ALA A 34 -13.78 -10.44 -30.92
CA ALA A 34 -12.99 -9.61 -31.81
C ALA A 34 -13.73 -8.31 -32.19
N LEU A 35 -15.04 -8.41 -32.48
CA LEU A 35 -15.88 -7.26 -32.79
C LEU A 35 -16.01 -6.31 -31.58
N ILE A 36 -16.25 -6.85 -30.38
CA ILE A 36 -16.30 -6.05 -29.14
C ILE A 36 -14.98 -5.32 -28.89
N GLN A 37 -13.85 -6.01 -29.03
CA GLN A 37 -12.51 -5.45 -28.81
C GLN A 37 -12.19 -4.35 -29.82
N SER A 38 -12.57 -4.53 -31.10
CA SER A 38 -12.46 -3.49 -32.13
C SER A 38 -13.24 -2.23 -31.76
N GLN A 39 -14.50 -2.36 -31.33
CA GLN A 39 -15.29 -1.20 -30.91
C GLN A 39 -14.78 -0.55 -29.62
N LEU A 40 -14.24 -1.35 -28.71
CA LEU A 40 -13.62 -0.84 -27.49
C LEU A 40 -12.39 0.03 -27.81
N ALA A 41 -11.61 -0.33 -28.82
CA ALA A 41 -10.47 0.48 -29.28
C ALA A 41 -10.90 1.86 -29.82
N ASN A 42 -12.08 1.94 -30.45
CA ASN A 42 -12.63 3.18 -31.01
C ASN A 42 -13.11 4.19 -29.95
N LEU A 43 -13.27 3.77 -28.69
CA LEU A 43 -13.71 4.68 -27.61
C LEU A 43 -12.57 5.62 -27.16
N PRO A 44 -12.87 6.87 -26.77
CA PRO A 44 -11.88 7.78 -26.18
C PRO A 44 -11.21 7.19 -24.93
N PRO A 45 -9.93 7.51 -24.63
CA PRO A 45 -9.18 6.86 -23.55
C PRO A 45 -9.86 6.88 -22.17
N SER A 46 -10.52 7.99 -21.83
CA SER A 46 -11.26 8.16 -20.58
C SER A 46 -12.48 7.23 -20.47
N GLN A 47 -13.15 6.96 -21.60
CA GLN A 47 -14.33 6.11 -21.70
C GLN A 47 -13.93 4.64 -21.79
N ARG A 48 -12.90 4.35 -22.61
CA ARG A 48 -12.34 3.01 -22.83
C ARG A 48 -12.05 2.30 -21.52
N ARG A 49 -11.41 2.97 -20.55
CA ARG A 49 -11.11 2.37 -19.23
C ARG A 49 -12.35 1.85 -18.51
N SER A 50 -13.45 2.58 -18.57
CA SER A 50 -14.70 2.21 -17.90
C SER A 50 -15.43 1.11 -18.68
N ALA A 51 -15.44 1.20 -20.02
CA ALA A 51 -16.00 0.19 -20.90
C ALA A 51 -15.24 -1.16 -20.77
N SER A 52 -13.91 -1.14 -20.75
CA SER A 52 -13.08 -2.35 -20.54
C SER A 52 -13.40 -3.02 -19.21
N ARG A 53 -13.58 -2.22 -18.15
CA ARG A 53 -13.94 -2.73 -16.82
C ARG A 53 -15.35 -3.33 -16.81
N ALA A 54 -16.31 -2.66 -17.44
CA ALA A 54 -17.67 -3.18 -17.54
C ALA A 54 -17.72 -4.47 -18.38
N LEU A 55 -16.93 -4.56 -19.45
CA LEU A 55 -16.80 -5.77 -20.26
C LEU A 55 -16.19 -6.94 -19.46
N PHE A 56 -15.15 -6.67 -18.66
CA PHE A 56 -14.60 -7.66 -17.73
C PHE A 56 -15.66 -8.15 -16.73
N TYR A 57 -16.43 -7.25 -16.11
CA TYR A 57 -17.52 -7.63 -15.21
C TYR A 57 -18.65 -8.38 -15.92
N PHE A 58 -18.94 -8.05 -17.18
CA PHE A 58 -19.93 -8.75 -17.97
C PHE A 58 -19.49 -10.19 -18.22
N GLU A 59 -18.24 -10.42 -18.59
CA GLU A 59 -17.66 -11.76 -18.74
C GLU A 59 -17.71 -12.54 -17.42
N CYS A 60 -17.34 -11.93 -16.29
CA CYS A 60 -17.48 -12.55 -14.97
C CYS A 60 -18.94 -12.92 -14.65
N PHE A 61 -19.90 -12.04 -14.97
CA PHE A 61 -21.33 -12.29 -14.80
C PHE A 61 -21.80 -13.48 -15.64
N LEU A 62 -21.47 -13.49 -16.94
CA LEU A 62 -21.81 -14.59 -17.84
C LEU A 62 -21.24 -15.91 -17.36
N TRP A 63 -20.00 -15.89 -16.87
CA TRP A 63 -19.35 -17.05 -16.28
C TRP A 63 -20.07 -17.51 -15.01
N LEU A 64 -20.46 -16.62 -14.10
CA LEU A 64 -21.18 -16.98 -12.87
C LEU A 64 -22.50 -17.70 -13.13
N ILE A 65 -23.23 -17.27 -14.16
CA ILE A 65 -24.55 -17.83 -14.50
C ILE A 65 -24.48 -19.03 -15.44
N LYS A 66 -23.27 -19.51 -15.78
CA LYS A 66 -23.03 -20.58 -16.76
C LYS A 66 -23.69 -20.29 -18.12
N HIS A 67 -23.60 -19.04 -18.58
CA HIS A 67 -24.15 -18.67 -19.88
C HIS A 67 -23.44 -19.46 -20.99
N PRO A 68 -24.17 -19.93 -22.03
CA PRO A 68 -23.55 -20.55 -23.20
C PRO A 68 -22.53 -19.62 -23.88
N PRO A 69 -21.48 -20.14 -24.52
CA PRO A 69 -20.50 -19.32 -25.24
C PRO A 69 -21.17 -18.41 -26.27
N ILE A 70 -20.67 -17.17 -26.36
CA ILE A 70 -21.06 -16.16 -27.35
C ILE A 70 -19.85 -16.04 -28.29
N THR A 71 -19.87 -16.79 -29.39
CA THR A 71 -18.70 -16.99 -30.26
C THR A 71 -18.85 -16.25 -31.59
N SER A 72 -20.09 -15.96 -31.99
CA SER A 72 -20.44 -15.40 -33.29
C SER A 72 -21.24 -14.11 -33.19
N ILE A 73 -21.18 -13.28 -34.24
CA ILE A 73 -21.99 -12.06 -34.34
C ILE A 73 -23.51 -12.37 -34.30
N LEU A 74 -23.91 -13.58 -34.74
CA LEU A 74 -25.31 -14.02 -34.70
C LEU A 74 -25.83 -14.18 -33.27
N ASP A 75 -24.96 -14.48 -32.30
CA ASP A 75 -25.35 -14.64 -30.90
C ASP A 75 -25.86 -13.34 -30.29
N PHE A 76 -25.41 -12.18 -30.79
CA PHE A 76 -25.92 -10.87 -30.36
C PHE A 76 -27.36 -10.58 -30.78
N ARG A 77 -27.91 -11.33 -31.75
CA ARG A 77 -29.30 -11.19 -32.22
C ARG A 77 -30.29 -11.95 -31.34
N LYS A 78 -29.80 -12.91 -30.54
CA LYS A 78 -30.64 -13.81 -29.74
C LYS A 78 -31.28 -13.06 -28.56
N ASN A 79 -32.52 -13.39 -28.22
CA ASN A 79 -33.20 -12.85 -27.03
C ASN A 79 -32.47 -13.22 -25.73
N ALA A 80 -31.70 -14.32 -25.73
CA ALA A 80 -30.80 -14.68 -24.62
C ALA A 80 -29.77 -13.58 -24.33
N PHE A 81 -29.15 -12.99 -25.37
CA PHE A 81 -28.18 -11.91 -25.19
C PHE A 81 -28.85 -10.65 -24.62
N LEU A 82 -30.04 -10.30 -25.11
CA LEU A 82 -30.83 -9.18 -24.58
C LEU A 82 -31.20 -9.39 -23.10
N SER A 83 -31.59 -10.62 -22.73
CA SER A 83 -31.91 -11.00 -21.36
C SER A 83 -30.68 -10.88 -20.45
N SER A 84 -29.51 -11.32 -20.94
CA SER A 84 -28.23 -11.17 -20.24
C SER A 84 -27.84 -9.71 -20.02
N GLN A 85 -28.14 -8.80 -20.96
CA GLN A 85 -27.93 -7.35 -20.76
C GLN A 85 -28.78 -6.79 -19.62
N ARG A 86 -30.07 -7.17 -19.56
CA ARG A 86 -30.99 -6.73 -18.49
C ARG A 86 -30.56 -7.25 -17.11
N LEU A 87 -30.20 -8.54 -17.02
CA LEU A 87 -29.69 -9.13 -15.78
C LEU A 87 -28.36 -8.49 -15.36
N PHE A 88 -27.47 -8.22 -16.30
CA PHE A 88 -26.20 -7.54 -16.00
C PHE A 88 -26.41 -6.09 -15.54
N TYR A 89 -27.39 -5.37 -16.11
CA TYR A 89 -27.79 -4.06 -15.61
C TYR A 89 -28.20 -4.14 -14.12
N GLY A 90 -29.04 -5.11 -13.75
CA GLY A 90 -29.39 -5.39 -12.36
C GLY A 90 -28.17 -5.73 -11.49
N ALA A 91 -27.27 -6.58 -11.99
CA ALA A 91 -26.04 -6.97 -11.30
C ALA A 91 -25.16 -5.75 -10.97
N LEU A 92 -24.99 -4.81 -11.90
CA LEU A 92 -24.19 -3.60 -11.67
C LEU A 92 -24.75 -2.70 -10.55
N TYR A 93 -26.05 -2.76 -10.27
CA TYR A 93 -26.67 -2.02 -9.16
C TYR A 93 -26.84 -2.84 -7.88
N SER A 94 -26.80 -4.18 -7.96
CA SER A 94 -26.83 -5.06 -6.79
C SER A 94 -25.56 -4.95 -5.94
N THR A 95 -25.72 -4.91 -4.62
CA THR A 95 -24.62 -5.01 -3.65
C THR A 95 -24.10 -6.45 -3.53
N CYS A 96 -24.86 -7.43 -4.01
CA CYS A 96 -24.47 -8.83 -4.00
C CYS A 96 -23.48 -9.17 -5.13
N PHE A 97 -23.49 -8.42 -6.24
CA PHE A 97 -22.53 -8.61 -7.34
C PHE A 97 -21.32 -7.69 -7.21
N LEU A 98 -21.52 -6.37 -7.10
CA LEU A 98 -20.45 -5.41 -6.88
C LEU A 98 -20.45 -4.98 -5.42
N ALA A 99 -19.26 -4.96 -4.80
CA ALA A 99 -19.09 -4.58 -3.40
C ALA A 99 -19.67 -3.18 -3.08
N ALA A 100 -20.13 -3.00 -1.83
CA ALA A 100 -20.84 -1.81 -1.39
C ALA A 100 -20.01 -0.52 -1.50
N GLU A 101 -18.67 -0.61 -1.48
CA GLU A 101 -17.75 0.53 -1.61
C GLU A 101 -17.71 1.13 -3.02
N VAL A 102 -18.32 0.45 -4.01
CA VAL A 102 -18.53 0.99 -5.36
C VAL A 102 -19.69 1.98 -5.32
N LYS A 103 -19.33 3.28 -5.27
CA LYS A 103 -20.28 4.40 -5.29
C LYS A 103 -21.27 4.31 -6.46
N TYR A 104 -22.47 4.82 -6.23
CA TYR A 104 -23.55 4.87 -7.23
C TYR A 104 -23.11 5.52 -8.56
N SER A 105 -22.39 6.66 -8.51
CA SER A 105 -21.85 7.32 -9.72
C SER A 105 -20.84 6.44 -10.48
N GLY A 106 -20.11 5.56 -9.78
CA GLY A 106 -19.25 4.56 -10.39
C GLY A 106 -20.05 3.48 -11.13
N ARG A 107 -21.16 3.01 -10.53
CA ARG A 107 -22.09 2.04 -11.14
C ARG A 107 -22.74 2.63 -12.39
N GLN A 108 -23.23 3.87 -12.32
CA GLN A 108 -23.78 4.60 -13.46
C GLN A 108 -22.78 4.72 -14.61
N ARG A 109 -21.50 5.01 -14.31
CA ARG A 109 -20.45 5.04 -15.34
C ARG A 109 -20.22 3.69 -16.00
N LEU A 110 -20.23 2.59 -15.24
CA LEU A 110 -20.07 1.25 -15.81
C LEU A 110 -21.21 0.93 -16.78
N VAL A 111 -22.45 1.19 -16.38
CA VAL A 111 -23.65 1.04 -17.21
C VAL A 111 -23.53 1.90 -18.47
N LEU A 112 -23.31 3.20 -18.32
CA LEU A 112 -23.24 4.15 -19.43
C LEU A 112 -22.24 3.69 -20.51
N TYR A 113 -21.03 3.32 -20.10
CA TYR A 113 -19.98 2.97 -21.06
C TYR A 113 -20.10 1.54 -21.59
N PHE A 114 -20.76 0.62 -20.86
CA PHE A 114 -21.13 -0.70 -21.40
C PHE A 114 -22.17 -0.56 -22.52
N PHE A 115 -23.27 0.17 -22.28
CA PHE A 115 -24.30 0.34 -23.29
C PHE A 115 -23.87 1.24 -24.44
N LYS A 116 -22.97 2.20 -24.20
CA LYS A 116 -22.32 2.95 -25.28
C LYS A 116 -21.45 2.05 -26.18
N LEU A 117 -20.76 1.08 -25.60
CA LEU A 117 -20.02 0.06 -26.35
C LEU A 117 -20.98 -0.79 -27.22
N LEU A 118 -22.10 -1.25 -26.64
CA LEU A 118 -23.12 -1.99 -27.40
C LEU A 118 -23.76 -1.16 -28.52
N ALA A 119 -24.05 0.12 -28.28
CA ALA A 119 -24.56 1.05 -29.30
C ALA A 119 -23.54 1.34 -30.41
N GLY A 120 -22.24 1.25 -30.10
CA GLY A 120 -21.18 1.27 -31.13
C GLY A 120 -21.23 0.02 -32.00
N LEU A 121 -21.41 -1.15 -31.37
CA LEU A 121 -21.53 -2.43 -32.07
C LEU A 121 -22.77 -2.53 -32.95
N SER A 122 -23.89 -1.91 -32.56
CA SER A 122 -25.12 -1.92 -33.37
C SER A 122 -24.98 -1.19 -34.72
N LYS A 123 -23.92 -0.40 -34.91
CA LYS A 123 -23.60 0.24 -36.19
C LYS A 123 -22.97 -0.71 -37.20
N SER A 124 -22.28 -1.75 -36.72
CA SER A 124 -21.56 -2.72 -37.57
C SER A 124 -22.22 -4.09 -37.62
N ALA A 125 -23.13 -4.40 -36.68
CA ALA A 125 -23.91 -5.62 -36.67
C ALA A 125 -25.32 -5.34 -36.10
N PRO A 126 -26.37 -6.02 -36.55
CA PRO A 126 -27.69 -5.86 -35.96
C PRO A 126 -27.69 -6.52 -34.57
N ILE A 127 -27.81 -5.70 -33.53
CA ILE A 127 -27.81 -6.12 -32.12
C ILE A 127 -29.06 -5.55 -31.44
N LYS A 128 -29.76 -6.40 -30.68
CA LYS A 128 -30.83 -5.92 -29.79
C LYS A 128 -30.20 -5.37 -28.52
N ILE A 129 -30.46 -4.11 -28.22
CA ILE A 129 -29.93 -3.42 -27.04
C ILE A 129 -31.04 -3.20 -26.03
N PHE A 130 -30.78 -3.54 -24.77
CA PHE A 130 -31.68 -3.25 -23.67
C PHE A 130 -31.80 -1.74 -23.43
N VAL A 131 -33.03 -1.24 -23.48
CA VAL A 131 -33.36 0.18 -23.27
C VAL A 131 -33.28 0.48 -21.77
N HIS A 132 -32.34 1.33 -21.38
CA HIS A 132 -32.01 1.58 -19.97
C HIS A 132 -31.99 3.07 -19.58
N SER A 133 -32.12 3.98 -20.56
CA SER A 133 -32.06 5.44 -20.37
C SER A 133 -33.19 5.99 -19.50
N ASP A 134 -34.37 5.39 -19.60
CA ASP A 134 -35.63 5.94 -19.05
C ASP A 134 -36.23 5.05 -17.96
N LEU A 135 -35.41 4.18 -17.35
CA LEU A 135 -35.88 3.32 -16.27
C LEU A 135 -36.13 4.13 -15.00
N THR A 136 -37.34 4.03 -14.46
CA THR A 136 -37.69 4.56 -13.14
C THR A 136 -36.95 3.82 -12.03
N ASN A 137 -36.83 4.44 -10.85
CA ASN A 137 -36.24 3.79 -9.67
C ASN A 137 -36.91 2.44 -9.33
N SER A 138 -38.22 2.31 -9.61
CA SER A 138 -38.95 1.05 -9.40
C SER A 138 -38.49 -0.06 -10.36
N GLN A 139 -38.30 0.27 -11.65
CA GLN A 139 -37.84 -0.66 -12.67
C GLN A 139 -36.36 -1.02 -12.49
N VAL A 140 -35.53 -0.09 -12.00
CA VAL A 140 -34.14 -0.40 -11.61
C VAL A 140 -34.12 -1.42 -10.48
N ARG A 141 -34.96 -1.25 -9.44
CA ARG A 141 -35.10 -2.23 -8.36
C ARG A 141 -35.59 -3.58 -8.88
N GLU A 142 -36.54 -3.60 -9.80
CA GLU A 142 -37.00 -4.84 -10.44
C GLU A 142 -35.86 -5.57 -11.14
N CYS A 143 -34.99 -4.85 -11.88
CA CYS A 143 -33.81 -5.46 -12.51
C CYS A 143 -32.83 -6.03 -11.47
N VAL A 144 -32.63 -5.34 -10.34
CA VAL A 144 -31.80 -5.83 -9.23
C VAL A 144 -32.40 -7.11 -8.63
N THR A 145 -33.70 -7.12 -8.33
CA THR A 145 -34.40 -8.29 -7.81
C THR A 145 -34.36 -9.46 -8.78
N GLN A 146 -34.51 -9.21 -10.08
CA GLN A 146 -34.37 -10.23 -11.12
C GLN A 146 -32.97 -10.86 -11.09
N PHE A 147 -31.92 -10.05 -11.04
CA PHE A 147 -30.55 -10.57 -10.88
C PHE A 147 -30.40 -11.37 -9.58
N GLU A 148 -30.85 -10.85 -8.45
CA GLU A 148 -30.70 -11.49 -7.13
C GLU A 148 -31.50 -12.80 -6.98
N SER A 149 -32.53 -12.97 -7.82
CA SER A 149 -33.33 -14.19 -7.89
C SER A 149 -32.71 -15.32 -8.71
N ILE A 150 -31.66 -15.03 -9.50
CA ILE A 150 -31.02 -16.06 -10.33
C ILE A 150 -30.22 -17.04 -9.46
N ARG A 151 -29.88 -18.17 -10.08
CA ARG A 151 -29.03 -19.19 -9.49
C ARG A 151 -27.60 -19.05 -10.02
N ILE A 152 -26.64 -18.90 -9.12
CA ILE A 152 -25.21 -18.78 -9.43
C ILE A 152 -24.41 -19.96 -8.86
N ASP A 153 -23.28 -20.25 -9.48
CA ASP A 153 -22.39 -21.33 -9.05
C ASP A 153 -21.45 -20.86 -7.92
N PRO A 154 -21.58 -21.40 -6.69
CA PRO A 154 -20.74 -20.99 -5.55
C PRO A 154 -19.25 -21.25 -5.76
N VAL A 155 -18.89 -22.26 -6.57
CA VAL A 155 -17.48 -22.57 -6.90
C VAL A 155 -16.89 -21.47 -7.78
N ARG A 156 -17.68 -20.96 -8.74
CA ARG A 156 -17.29 -19.81 -9.58
C ARG A 156 -17.25 -18.51 -8.77
N VAL A 157 -18.17 -18.34 -7.81
CA VAL A 157 -18.14 -17.21 -6.89
C VAL A 157 -16.82 -17.18 -6.12
N ALA A 158 -16.40 -18.31 -5.54
CA ALA A 158 -15.16 -18.40 -4.77
C ALA A 158 -13.92 -17.92 -5.57
N LYS A 159 -13.84 -18.26 -6.87
CA LYS A 159 -12.77 -17.77 -7.75
C LYS A 159 -12.79 -16.24 -7.89
N LEU A 160 -13.95 -15.63 -8.11
CA LEU A 160 -14.08 -14.18 -8.33
C LEU A 160 -13.89 -13.36 -7.04
N THR A 161 -14.44 -13.82 -5.92
CA THR A 161 -14.21 -13.21 -4.61
C THR A 161 -12.71 -13.25 -4.28
N GLY A 162 -12.04 -14.32 -4.71
CA GLY A 162 -10.63 -14.57 -4.48
C GLY A 162 -10.37 -15.09 -3.07
N TRP A 163 -9.09 -15.33 -2.78
CA TRP A 163 -8.66 -16.05 -1.58
C TRP A 163 -7.97 -15.11 -0.62
N HIS A 164 -8.68 -14.63 0.40
CA HIS A 164 -8.14 -13.73 1.41
C HIS A 164 -7.63 -14.49 2.63
N VAL A 165 -6.49 -14.06 3.18
CA VAL A 165 -5.92 -14.57 4.43
C VAL A 165 -5.60 -13.41 5.36
N ALA A 166 -5.76 -13.65 6.66
CA ALA A 166 -5.36 -12.72 7.71
C ALA A 166 -4.10 -13.25 8.41
N ASP A 167 -3.12 -12.39 8.63
CA ASP A 167 -1.96 -12.73 9.45
C ASP A 167 -2.24 -12.57 10.95
N ARG A 168 -1.28 -12.97 11.79
CA ARG A 168 -1.43 -12.90 13.27
C ARG A 168 -1.71 -11.48 13.79
N ASN A 169 -1.35 -10.46 13.02
CA ASN A 169 -1.52 -9.05 13.36
C ASN A 169 -2.76 -8.43 12.67
N ALA A 170 -3.70 -9.27 12.22
CA ALA A 170 -4.90 -8.88 11.49
C ALA A 170 -4.62 -8.16 10.14
N GLY A 171 -3.43 -8.35 9.56
CA GLY A 171 -3.14 -7.89 8.21
C GLY A 171 -3.88 -8.75 7.18
N SER A 172 -4.70 -8.15 6.32
CA SER A 172 -5.46 -8.86 5.28
C SER A 172 -4.71 -8.85 3.95
N PHE A 173 -4.60 -10.03 3.33
CA PHE A 173 -3.90 -10.23 2.06
C PHE A 173 -4.71 -11.10 1.11
N ARG A 174 -4.85 -10.67 -0.14
CA ARG A 174 -5.43 -11.49 -1.23
C ARG A 174 -4.34 -12.34 -1.87
N LEU A 175 -4.56 -13.64 -1.96
CA LEU A 175 -3.70 -14.59 -2.63
C LEU A 175 -4.17 -14.78 -4.08
N LYS A 176 -3.21 -14.82 -5.01
CA LYS A 176 -3.47 -15.12 -6.42
C LYS A 176 -3.41 -16.63 -6.61
N MET A 177 -4.54 -17.28 -6.87
CA MET A 177 -4.65 -18.73 -7.09
C MET A 177 -5.53 -19.04 -8.31
N GLY A 178 -5.57 -18.14 -9.30
CA GLY A 178 -6.45 -18.26 -10.47
C GLY A 178 -6.05 -19.43 -11.37
N ALA A 179 -4.77 -19.57 -11.69
CA ALA A 179 -4.25 -20.67 -12.48
C ALA A 179 -4.25 -21.98 -11.69
N VAL A 180 -3.97 -21.93 -10.38
CA VAL A 180 -4.14 -23.09 -9.48
C VAL A 180 -5.57 -23.61 -9.55
N PHE A 181 -6.57 -22.71 -9.49
CA PHE A 181 -7.98 -23.08 -9.62
C PHE A 181 -8.31 -23.70 -10.98
N ASP A 182 -7.77 -23.15 -12.06
CA ASP A 182 -8.06 -23.62 -13.41
C ASP A 182 -7.39 -24.97 -13.72
N VAL A 183 -6.17 -25.20 -13.22
CA VAL A 183 -5.36 -26.38 -13.55
C VAL A 183 -5.52 -27.52 -12.52
N LEU A 184 -5.44 -27.20 -11.22
CA LEU A 184 -5.51 -28.20 -10.13
C LEU A 184 -6.92 -28.34 -9.56
N GLY A 185 -7.86 -27.47 -9.96
CA GLY A 185 -9.27 -27.57 -9.64
C GLY A 185 -9.69 -26.86 -8.34
N PRO A 186 -11.02 -26.78 -8.11
CA PRO A 186 -11.60 -26.02 -7.01
C PRO A 186 -11.34 -26.64 -5.63
N ASP A 187 -11.34 -27.97 -5.53
CA ASP A 187 -11.11 -28.67 -4.26
C ASP A 187 -9.69 -28.47 -3.77
N PHE A 188 -8.70 -28.73 -4.63
CA PHE A 188 -7.29 -28.44 -4.33
C PHE A 188 -7.07 -26.98 -3.92
N THR A 189 -7.70 -26.04 -4.65
CA THR A 189 -7.53 -24.61 -4.36
C THR A 189 -8.14 -24.20 -3.02
N ARG A 190 -9.30 -24.76 -2.66
CA ARG A 190 -9.91 -24.54 -1.34
C ARG A 190 -8.99 -25.03 -0.24
N ASP A 191 -8.43 -26.23 -0.40
CA ASP A 191 -7.60 -26.85 0.62
C ASP A 191 -6.25 -26.12 0.73
N LEU A 192 -5.67 -25.69 -0.40
CA LEU A 192 -4.52 -24.77 -0.44
C LEU A 192 -4.79 -23.44 0.28
N HIS A 193 -5.99 -22.87 0.09
CA HIS A 193 -6.38 -21.64 0.75
C HIS A 193 -6.49 -21.84 2.27
N GLN A 194 -7.08 -22.95 2.74
CA GLN A 194 -7.17 -23.28 4.16
C GLN A 194 -5.78 -23.46 4.80
N GLU A 195 -4.88 -24.20 4.15
CA GLU A 195 -3.51 -24.37 4.65
C GLU A 195 -2.72 -23.05 4.62
N SER A 196 -2.97 -22.20 3.61
CA SER A 196 -2.41 -20.85 3.57
C SER A 196 -2.95 -19.95 4.69
N GLN A 197 -4.21 -20.11 5.11
CA GLN A 197 -4.77 -19.39 6.27
C GLN A 197 -4.09 -19.82 7.57
N LYS A 198 -3.92 -21.13 7.81
CA LYS A 198 -3.20 -21.65 8.97
C LYS A 198 -1.77 -21.13 9.01
N HIS A 199 -1.08 -21.17 7.88
CA HIS A 199 0.28 -20.66 7.74
C HIS A 199 0.34 -19.13 7.97
N ALA A 200 -0.66 -18.36 7.53
CA ALA A 200 -0.73 -16.92 7.77
C ALA A 200 -0.89 -16.56 9.24
N LEU A 201 -1.75 -17.26 9.97
CA LEU A 201 -1.97 -17.04 11.41
C LEU A 201 -0.74 -17.35 12.26
N ALA A 202 0.16 -18.23 11.80
CA ALA A 202 1.42 -18.51 12.46
C ALA A 202 2.46 -17.38 12.31
N HIS A 203 2.24 -16.43 11.40
CA HIS A 203 3.22 -15.38 11.05
C HIS A 203 2.70 -13.98 11.37
N GLY A 204 3.55 -13.13 11.97
CA GLY A 204 3.20 -11.72 12.23
C GLY A 204 3.33 -10.78 11.03
N HIS A 205 3.92 -11.23 9.91
CA HIS A 205 4.14 -10.41 8.72
C HIS A 205 3.98 -11.25 7.44
N TYR A 206 2.74 -11.59 7.10
CA TYR A 206 2.49 -12.53 5.99
C TYR A 206 2.66 -11.93 4.59
N GLY A 207 2.76 -10.61 4.47
CA GLY A 207 2.93 -9.92 3.18
C GLY A 207 4.13 -10.42 2.35
N ASN A 208 5.14 -11.01 2.98
CA ASN A 208 6.27 -11.64 2.29
C ASN A 208 5.91 -12.94 1.54
N TYR A 209 4.90 -13.67 1.99
CA TYR A 209 4.45 -14.95 1.42
C TYR A 209 3.31 -14.78 0.42
N VAL A 210 2.63 -13.62 0.40
CA VAL A 210 1.64 -13.31 -0.64
C VAL A 210 2.24 -13.43 -2.04
N ASN A 211 3.45 -12.89 -2.21
CA ASN A 211 4.19 -13.01 -3.47
C ASN A 211 4.64 -14.44 -3.77
N VAL A 212 4.81 -15.30 -2.76
CA VAL A 212 5.18 -16.71 -2.96
C VAL A 212 4.04 -17.47 -3.62
N VAL A 213 2.81 -17.30 -3.11
CA VAL A 213 1.62 -17.93 -3.71
C VAL A 213 1.41 -17.43 -5.13
N SER A 214 1.53 -16.12 -5.37
CA SER A 214 1.42 -15.56 -6.72
C SER A 214 2.46 -16.12 -7.68
N ARG A 215 3.68 -16.40 -7.21
CA ARG A 215 4.74 -17.00 -8.05
C ARG A 215 4.45 -18.45 -8.39
N PHE A 216 3.90 -19.21 -7.44
CA PHE A 216 3.46 -20.57 -7.69
C PHE A 216 2.31 -20.60 -8.70
N ASP A 217 1.33 -19.71 -8.56
CA ASP A 217 0.22 -19.55 -9.51
C ASP A 217 0.72 -19.18 -10.92
N ASP A 218 1.65 -18.22 -11.03
CA ASP A 218 2.27 -17.86 -12.31
C ASP A 218 3.03 -19.04 -12.96
N PHE A 219 3.70 -19.86 -12.15
CA PHE A 219 4.39 -21.05 -12.63
C PHE A 219 3.41 -22.13 -13.10
N VAL A 220 2.32 -22.38 -12.36
CA VAL A 220 1.27 -23.32 -12.77
C VAL A 220 0.66 -22.91 -14.11
N CYS A 221 0.36 -21.62 -14.29
CA CYS A 221 -0.08 -21.08 -15.57
C CYS A 221 0.92 -21.35 -16.70
N CYS A 222 2.20 -21.08 -16.46
CA CYS A 222 3.25 -21.27 -17.46
C CYS A 222 3.50 -22.75 -17.78
N TYR A 223 3.35 -23.64 -16.78
CA TYR A 223 3.54 -25.07 -16.96
C TYR A 223 2.44 -25.67 -17.83
N ASP A 224 1.20 -25.18 -17.66
CA ASP A 224 0.03 -25.62 -18.42
C ASP A 224 0.01 -25.10 -19.87
N ASP A 225 0.56 -23.90 -20.13
CA ASP A 225 0.56 -23.26 -21.45
C ASP A 225 1.51 -23.92 -22.49
N ASP A 226 2.39 -24.84 -22.09
CA ASP A 226 3.37 -25.54 -22.95
C ASP A 226 3.22 -27.08 -22.83
N PRO A 227 2.14 -27.66 -23.38
CA PRO A 227 1.76 -29.07 -23.15
C PRO A 227 2.52 -30.08 -24.02
N ILE A 228 3.34 -29.63 -24.99
CA ILE A 228 4.03 -30.55 -25.89
C ILE A 228 5.11 -31.28 -25.06
N ASP A 229 4.89 -32.58 -24.86
CA ASP A 229 5.75 -33.53 -24.13
C ASP A 229 5.80 -33.46 -22.59
N ARG A 230 4.85 -32.77 -21.92
CA ARG A 230 4.79 -32.71 -20.44
C ARG A 230 3.53 -33.36 -19.87
N GLN A 231 3.70 -34.06 -18.75
CA GLN A 231 2.58 -34.63 -18.00
C GLN A 231 1.73 -33.50 -17.39
N PRO A 232 0.40 -33.45 -17.65
CA PRO A 232 -0.47 -32.41 -17.11
C PRO A 232 -0.46 -32.38 -15.58
N LEU A 233 -0.62 -31.19 -15.01
CA LEU A 233 -0.74 -31.01 -13.57
C LEU A 233 -2.12 -31.45 -13.10
N SER A 234 -2.15 -32.32 -12.09
CA SER A 234 -3.37 -32.74 -11.38
C SER A 234 -3.04 -33.04 -9.92
N PRO A 235 -4.01 -33.01 -9.00
CA PRO A 235 -3.78 -33.37 -7.60
C PRO A 235 -3.16 -34.77 -7.41
N GLU A 236 -3.46 -35.71 -8.29
CA GLU A 236 -2.97 -37.09 -8.23
C GLU A 236 -1.48 -37.18 -8.54
N VAL A 237 -1.00 -36.48 -9.58
CA VAL A 237 0.42 -36.50 -9.95
C VAL A 237 1.30 -35.79 -8.91
N LEU A 238 0.73 -34.88 -8.11
CA LEU A 238 1.41 -34.24 -6.98
C LEU A 238 1.66 -35.18 -5.79
N GLN A 239 1.14 -36.41 -5.85
CA GLN A 239 1.42 -37.47 -4.88
C GLN A 239 2.55 -38.41 -5.33
N ASP A 240 3.12 -38.23 -6.53
CA ASP A 240 4.32 -38.95 -6.98
C ASP A 240 5.61 -38.19 -6.59
N PRO A 241 6.47 -38.76 -5.71
CA PRO A 241 7.72 -38.12 -5.29
C PRO A 241 8.68 -37.80 -6.44
N ILE A 242 8.67 -38.59 -7.51
CA ILE A 242 9.52 -38.38 -8.69
C ILE A 242 9.01 -37.18 -9.48
N PHE A 243 7.70 -37.09 -9.67
CA PHE A 243 7.07 -35.95 -10.32
C PHE A 243 7.32 -34.65 -9.53
N VAL A 244 7.08 -34.67 -8.22
CA VAL A 244 7.31 -33.50 -7.34
C VAL A 244 8.76 -33.03 -7.38
N TYR A 245 9.72 -33.97 -7.37
CA TYR A 245 11.13 -33.64 -7.56
C TYR A 245 11.36 -32.87 -8.86
N LYS A 246 10.92 -33.42 -10.00
CA LYS A 246 11.08 -32.78 -11.32
C LYS A 246 10.37 -31.42 -11.39
N LEU A 247 9.16 -31.33 -10.83
CA LEU A 247 8.35 -30.12 -10.82
C LEU A 247 9.08 -28.95 -10.15
N PHE A 248 9.71 -29.17 -8.99
CA PHE A 248 10.41 -28.10 -8.27
C PHE A 248 11.70 -27.67 -8.96
N TRP A 249 12.38 -28.55 -9.69
CA TRP A 249 13.51 -28.17 -10.54
C TRP A 249 13.05 -27.35 -11.74
N SER A 250 11.95 -27.73 -12.39
CA SER A 250 11.32 -26.91 -13.45
C SER A 250 10.87 -25.55 -12.91
N PHE A 251 10.30 -25.50 -11.71
CA PHE A 251 9.90 -24.25 -11.08
C PHE A 251 11.10 -23.37 -10.74
N GLN A 252 12.20 -23.95 -10.25
CA GLN A 252 13.43 -23.21 -10.02
C GLN A 252 13.94 -22.59 -11.32
N ARG A 253 14.02 -23.39 -12.38
CA ARG A 253 14.46 -22.95 -13.70
C ARG A 253 13.61 -21.82 -14.23
N TRP A 254 12.29 -21.97 -14.19
CA TRP A 254 11.33 -20.92 -14.56
C TRP A 254 11.50 -19.64 -13.73
N HIS A 255 11.74 -19.77 -12.42
CA HIS A 255 11.87 -18.64 -11.51
C HIS A 255 13.13 -17.81 -11.81
N PHE A 256 14.26 -18.47 -12.07
CA PHE A 256 15.55 -17.81 -12.32
C PHE A 256 15.78 -17.47 -13.80
N GLU A 257 15.70 -18.44 -14.71
CA GLU A 257 16.03 -18.24 -16.13
C GLU A 257 14.97 -17.40 -16.84
N GLY A 258 13.69 -17.70 -16.60
CA GLY A 258 12.58 -16.94 -17.18
C GLY A 258 12.49 -15.49 -16.65
N TYR A 259 13.31 -15.09 -15.68
CA TYR A 259 13.30 -13.71 -15.20
C TYR A 259 13.68 -12.74 -16.31
N SER A 260 14.77 -12.99 -17.04
CA SER A 260 15.29 -12.07 -18.06
C SER A 260 14.29 -11.84 -19.20
N GLU A 261 13.60 -12.90 -19.61
CA GLU A 261 12.54 -12.86 -20.63
C GLU A 261 11.35 -12.03 -20.13
N ARG A 262 10.94 -12.21 -18.87
CA ARG A 262 9.82 -11.47 -18.26
C ARG A 262 10.16 -10.01 -17.95
N SER A 263 11.42 -9.70 -17.63
CA SER A 263 11.83 -8.35 -17.21
C SER A 263 12.39 -7.49 -18.33
N GLN A 264 12.63 -8.07 -19.52
CA GLN A 264 13.24 -7.40 -20.68
C GLN A 264 14.54 -6.65 -20.34
N THR A 265 15.21 -7.08 -19.27
CA THR A 265 16.37 -6.41 -18.68
C THR A 265 17.27 -7.45 -18.04
N GLN A 266 18.58 -7.30 -18.20
CA GLN A 266 19.51 -8.20 -17.53
C GLN A 266 19.41 -8.03 -16.00
N PRO A 267 19.37 -9.15 -15.24
CA PRO A 267 19.26 -9.09 -13.80
C PRO A 267 20.55 -8.52 -13.20
N THR A 268 20.42 -7.41 -12.48
CA THR A 268 21.52 -6.90 -11.65
C THR A 268 21.81 -7.86 -10.48
N GLU A 269 23.00 -7.76 -9.89
CA GLU A 269 23.38 -8.56 -8.72
C GLU A 269 22.36 -8.49 -7.57
N ARG A 270 21.80 -7.29 -7.32
CA ARG A 270 20.76 -7.08 -6.32
C ARG A 270 19.45 -7.82 -6.66
N VAL A 271 19.11 -7.92 -7.94
CA VAL A 271 17.94 -8.64 -8.42
C VAL A 271 18.13 -10.14 -8.18
N LEU A 272 19.29 -10.70 -8.51
CA LEU A 272 19.62 -12.11 -8.25
C LEU A 272 19.52 -12.43 -6.75
N ALA A 273 20.07 -11.58 -5.89
CA ALA A 273 19.98 -11.73 -4.44
C ALA A 273 18.52 -11.69 -3.92
N ASN A 274 17.64 -10.90 -4.54
CA ASN A 274 16.21 -10.89 -4.23
C ASN A 274 15.50 -12.15 -4.73
N LEU A 275 15.80 -12.61 -5.95
CA LEU A 275 15.24 -13.85 -6.52
C LEU A 275 15.60 -15.05 -5.66
N GLN A 276 16.85 -15.12 -5.20
CA GLN A 276 17.32 -16.16 -4.28
C GLN A 276 16.55 -16.15 -2.95
N ARG A 277 16.32 -14.97 -2.37
CA ARG A 277 15.51 -14.83 -1.14
C ARG A 277 14.07 -15.27 -1.35
N GLN A 278 13.49 -14.96 -2.50
CA GLN A 278 12.14 -15.42 -2.85
C GLN A 278 12.10 -16.93 -3.01
N TRP A 279 13.09 -17.52 -3.68
CA TRP A 279 13.17 -18.96 -3.89
C TRP A 279 13.25 -19.75 -2.57
N ILE A 280 14.10 -19.32 -1.64
CA ILE A 280 14.18 -19.94 -0.30
C ILE A 280 12.81 -19.89 0.39
N ARG A 281 12.08 -18.78 0.27
CA ARG A 281 10.73 -18.67 0.84
C ARG A 281 9.71 -19.55 0.14
N ILE A 282 9.83 -19.74 -1.18
CA ILE A 282 9.02 -20.68 -1.95
C ILE A 282 9.21 -22.09 -1.41
N ILE A 283 10.45 -22.55 -1.22
CA ILE A 283 10.72 -23.89 -0.67
C ILE A 283 10.21 -24.02 0.76
N CYS A 284 10.46 -23.04 1.63
CA CYS A 284 9.92 -23.07 3.00
C CYS A 284 8.38 -23.13 3.03
N TRP A 285 7.73 -22.34 2.18
CA TRP A 285 6.28 -22.34 2.03
C TRP A 285 5.76 -23.67 1.48
N ALA A 286 6.39 -24.23 0.43
CA ALA A 286 6.00 -25.50 -0.15
C ALA A 286 6.06 -26.64 0.88
N LYS A 287 7.16 -26.74 1.64
CA LYS A 287 7.29 -27.71 2.74
C LYS A 287 6.19 -27.52 3.80
N SER A 288 5.89 -26.27 4.15
CA SER A 288 4.97 -25.97 5.26
C SER A 288 3.49 -26.03 4.90
N VAL A 289 3.14 -25.73 3.65
CA VAL A 289 1.77 -25.59 3.17
C VAL A 289 1.39 -26.73 2.24
N LEU A 290 2.19 -27.01 1.21
CA LEU A 290 1.87 -28.07 0.25
C LEU A 290 2.10 -29.45 0.84
N VAL A 291 3.28 -29.69 1.43
CA VAL A 291 3.65 -31.02 1.93
C VAL A 291 3.00 -31.33 3.27
N ARG A 292 3.25 -30.49 4.29
CA ARG A 292 2.63 -30.69 5.62
C ARG A 292 1.10 -30.59 5.61
N GLY A 293 0.53 -29.84 4.67
CA GLY A 293 -0.91 -29.75 4.46
C GLY A 293 -1.52 -30.94 3.71
N GLY A 294 -0.70 -31.90 3.26
CA GLY A 294 -1.16 -33.09 2.53
C GLY A 294 -1.57 -32.86 1.08
N LEU A 295 -1.37 -31.64 0.54
CA LEU A 295 -1.70 -31.28 -0.84
C LEU A 295 -0.70 -31.88 -1.85
N MET A 296 0.49 -32.25 -1.39
CA MET A 296 1.57 -32.77 -2.21
C MET A 296 2.47 -33.68 -1.38
N CYS A 297 3.07 -34.71 -1.97
CA CYS A 297 4.05 -35.53 -1.25
C CYS A 297 5.42 -34.81 -1.15
N SER A 298 6.33 -35.34 -0.34
CA SER A 298 7.74 -34.89 -0.36
C SER A 298 8.42 -35.35 -1.67
N PRO A 299 9.35 -34.58 -2.26
CA PRO A 299 10.12 -35.04 -3.42
C PRO A 299 10.95 -36.28 -3.07
N LEU A 300 11.32 -37.05 -4.10
CA LEU A 300 12.16 -38.24 -3.96
C LEU A 300 13.41 -37.96 -3.09
N GLY A 301 13.58 -38.76 -2.04
CA GLY A 301 14.70 -38.65 -1.10
C GLY A 301 14.72 -37.37 -0.25
N GLU A 302 13.60 -36.64 -0.18
CA GLU A 302 13.51 -35.30 0.42
C GLU A 302 14.51 -34.29 -0.18
N VAL A 303 14.93 -34.50 -1.43
CA VAL A 303 15.90 -33.63 -2.09
C VAL A 303 15.19 -32.42 -2.68
N TRP A 304 15.41 -31.26 -2.06
CA TRP A 304 14.86 -29.98 -2.53
C TRP A 304 15.93 -29.14 -3.21
N PRO A 305 15.58 -28.38 -4.26
CA PRO A 305 16.42 -27.31 -4.78
C PRO A 305 16.44 -26.12 -3.80
N GLU A 306 17.00 -26.24 -2.59
CA GLU A 306 16.85 -25.24 -1.51
C GLU A 306 17.44 -23.86 -1.83
N GLY A 307 18.34 -23.81 -2.82
CA GLY A 307 19.09 -22.61 -3.18
C GLY A 307 20.08 -22.18 -2.10
N SER A 308 20.95 -21.21 -2.40
CA SER A 308 22.03 -20.82 -1.49
C SER A 308 21.67 -19.59 -0.66
N LYS A 309 21.65 -19.75 0.66
CA LYS A 309 21.57 -18.60 1.60
C LYS A 309 22.74 -17.63 1.40
N LYS A 310 23.89 -18.08 0.92
CA LYS A 310 25.06 -17.22 0.65
C LYS A 310 24.80 -16.27 -0.51
N LEU A 311 24.06 -16.72 -1.54
CA LEU A 311 23.69 -15.94 -2.73
C LEU A 311 22.54 -14.94 -2.48
N THR A 312 21.99 -14.87 -1.27
CA THR A 312 20.99 -13.87 -0.90
C THR A 312 21.57 -12.48 -0.61
N ARG A 313 22.91 -12.38 -0.55
CA ARG A 313 23.68 -11.18 -0.26
C ARG A 313 24.32 -10.67 -1.54
N SER A 314 24.48 -9.36 -1.67
CA SER A 314 25.43 -8.83 -2.65
C SER A 314 26.83 -9.32 -2.28
N LEU A 315 27.67 -9.66 -3.26
CA LEU A 315 29.11 -9.93 -3.13
C LEU A 315 29.82 -8.84 -2.31
N HIS A 316 29.28 -7.62 -2.32
CA HIS A 316 29.81 -6.48 -1.58
C HIS A 316 29.28 -6.35 -0.14
N GLU A 317 28.43 -7.26 0.35
CA GLU A 317 27.78 -7.16 1.67
C GLU A 317 28.00 -8.40 2.56
N VAL A 318 28.63 -8.21 3.72
CA VAL A 318 28.83 -9.24 4.74
C VAL A 318 28.11 -8.83 6.02
N GLY A 319 26.87 -9.31 6.21
CA GLY A 319 26.07 -8.97 7.38
C GLY A 319 25.68 -7.49 7.39
N HIS A 320 26.20 -6.72 8.33
CA HIS A 320 25.99 -5.27 8.40
C HIS A 320 27.13 -4.47 7.77
N HIS A 321 28.05 -5.12 7.07
CA HIS A 321 29.23 -4.50 6.50
C HIS A 321 29.14 -4.46 4.97
N ARG A 322 29.71 -3.43 4.34
CA ARG A 322 29.83 -3.31 2.89
C ARG A 322 31.24 -2.88 2.50
N TYR A 323 31.70 -3.22 1.30
CA TYR A 323 32.93 -2.63 0.77
C TYR A 323 32.72 -1.16 0.37
N ALA A 324 33.47 -0.24 0.98
CA ALA A 324 33.70 1.11 0.49
C ALA A 324 34.67 1.04 -0.70
N ASP A 325 34.27 1.61 -1.83
CA ASP A 325 35.04 1.70 -3.08
C ASP A 325 35.66 0.36 -3.57
N GLY A 326 35.03 -0.76 -3.19
CA GLY A 326 35.51 -2.11 -3.52
C GLY A 326 36.75 -2.59 -2.76
N LYS A 327 37.34 -1.76 -1.89
CA LYS A 327 38.65 -2.04 -1.27
C LYS A 327 38.60 -2.28 0.25
N ALA A 328 37.75 -1.57 1.00
CA ALA A 328 37.73 -1.64 2.46
C ALA A 328 36.35 -2.00 3.03
N LEU A 329 36.26 -2.97 3.94
CA LEU A 329 35.01 -3.35 4.57
C LEU A 329 34.61 -2.29 5.62
N VAL A 330 33.44 -1.66 5.45
CA VAL A 330 32.87 -0.62 6.34
C VAL A 330 31.56 -1.07 7.00
N SER A 331 31.32 -0.66 8.25
CA SER A 331 30.05 -0.92 8.94
C SER A 331 28.94 0.06 8.54
N GLN A 332 27.78 -0.48 8.16
CA GLN A 332 26.59 0.29 7.75
C GLN A 332 25.61 0.62 8.88
N LYS A 333 25.91 0.23 10.13
CA LYS A 333 24.97 0.40 11.26
C LYS A 333 24.85 1.83 11.74
N LEU A 334 25.85 2.66 11.51
CA LEU A 334 25.93 4.04 12.01
C LEU A 334 25.68 5.04 10.88
N LEU A 335 25.57 6.31 11.25
CA LEU A 335 25.60 7.42 10.28
C LEU A 335 26.94 7.48 9.56
N THR A 336 28.03 7.42 10.33
CA THR A 336 29.40 7.45 9.86
C THR A 336 29.83 6.06 9.38
N GLN A 337 30.42 5.98 8.18
CA GLN A 337 31.04 4.76 7.69
C GLN A 337 32.35 4.52 8.44
N ILE A 338 32.45 3.40 9.15
CA ILE A 338 33.65 3.02 9.91
C ILE A 338 34.40 1.92 9.14
N PRO A 339 35.66 2.16 8.70
CA PRO A 339 36.54 1.11 8.18
C PRO A 339 36.91 0.10 9.28
N LEU A 340 36.81 -1.19 8.97
CA LEU A 340 37.18 -2.26 9.92
C LEU A 340 38.69 -2.43 10.10
N SER A 341 39.50 -1.82 9.23
CA SER A 341 40.96 -1.83 9.29
C SER A 341 41.55 -0.74 10.20
N ALA A 342 40.72 0.07 10.86
CA ALA A 342 41.21 1.13 11.74
C ALA A 342 41.78 0.51 13.04
N THR A 343 43.09 0.30 13.10
CA THR A 343 43.79 -0.30 14.25
C THR A 343 44.73 0.67 14.98
N ASP A 344 44.63 1.98 14.72
CA ASP A 344 45.46 2.98 15.38
C ASP A 344 44.65 3.88 16.34
N LYS A 345 45.26 4.26 17.48
CA LYS A 345 44.61 5.05 18.54
C LYS A 345 44.25 6.45 18.06
N GLU A 346 45.12 7.08 17.27
CA GLU A 346 44.87 8.39 16.65
C GLU A 346 43.76 8.31 15.59
N ALA A 347 43.76 7.25 14.78
CA ALA A 347 42.69 6.98 13.81
C ALA A 347 41.33 6.75 14.52
N THR A 348 41.35 6.12 15.69
CA THR A 348 40.17 5.89 16.53
C THR A 348 39.62 7.19 17.11
N GLU A 349 40.47 8.10 17.59
CA GLU A 349 40.04 9.40 18.11
C GLU A 349 39.48 10.32 17.02
N LEU A 350 40.11 10.35 15.83
CA LEU A 350 39.59 11.06 14.66
C LEU A 350 38.23 10.50 14.23
N LEU A 351 38.08 9.17 14.27
CA LEU A 351 36.81 8.52 13.99
C LEU A 351 35.73 8.87 15.02
N PHE A 352 36.07 8.95 16.30
CA PHE A 352 35.12 9.37 17.35
C PHE A 352 34.67 10.81 17.15
N LYS A 353 35.60 11.72 16.82
CA LYS A 353 35.28 13.11 16.48
C LYS A 353 34.33 13.16 15.28
N ARG A 354 34.56 12.33 14.26
CA ARG A 354 33.69 12.24 13.08
C ARG A 354 32.30 11.71 13.42
N ILE A 355 32.19 10.61 14.18
CA ILE A 355 30.91 10.04 14.62
C ILE A 355 30.08 11.07 15.38
N LYS A 356 30.71 11.79 16.31
CA LYS A 356 30.06 12.85 17.08
C LYS A 356 29.67 14.04 16.19
N GLY A 357 30.53 14.43 15.25
CA GLY A 357 30.28 15.50 14.28
C GLY A 357 29.08 15.21 13.40
N ASP A 358 29.06 14.05 12.74
CA ASP A 358 27.97 13.62 11.85
C ASP A 358 26.64 13.53 12.63
N PHE A 359 26.67 12.98 13.84
CA PHE A 359 25.49 12.91 14.71
C PHE A 359 24.98 14.30 15.08
N ASN A 360 25.85 15.20 15.53
CA ASN A 360 25.49 16.55 15.92
C ASN A 360 24.93 17.36 14.74
N GLN A 361 25.51 17.23 13.54
CA GLN A 361 25.01 17.89 12.34
C GLN A 361 23.56 17.50 12.06
N VAL A 362 23.23 16.21 12.13
CA VAL A 362 21.86 15.74 11.92
C VAL A 362 20.92 16.21 13.03
N VAL A 363 21.34 16.15 14.30
CA VAL A 363 20.50 16.58 15.44
C VAL A 363 20.23 18.08 15.38
N GLN A 364 21.22 18.90 15.09
CA GLN A 364 21.07 20.35 14.94
C GLN A 364 20.18 20.70 13.75
N TRP A 365 20.38 20.04 12.60
CA TRP A 365 19.48 20.18 11.45
C TRP A 365 18.03 19.86 11.83
N ALA A 366 17.81 18.72 12.50
CA ALA A 366 16.47 18.31 12.89
C ALA A 366 15.82 19.32 13.85
N ARG A 367 16.60 19.84 14.81
CA ARG A 367 16.13 20.89 15.73
C ARG A 367 15.77 22.18 14.99
N ARG A 368 16.59 22.65 14.04
CA ARG A 368 16.25 23.82 13.20
C ARG A 368 14.95 23.64 12.42
N GLN A 369 14.66 22.43 11.91
CA GLN A 369 13.37 22.18 11.26
C GLN A 369 12.20 22.25 12.24
N ILE A 370 12.39 21.74 13.47
CA ILE A 370 11.38 21.82 14.55
C ILE A 370 11.13 23.28 14.94
N ASP A 371 12.18 24.07 15.10
CA ASP A 371 12.07 25.48 15.46
C ASP A 371 11.37 26.29 14.34
N ARG A 372 11.61 25.96 13.06
CA ARG A 372 10.85 26.51 11.92
C ARG A 372 9.36 26.17 11.99
N ILE A 373 9.00 24.95 12.39
CA ILE A 373 7.60 24.54 12.56
C ILE A 373 6.95 25.34 13.70
N ALA A 374 7.64 25.46 14.84
CA ALA A 374 7.16 26.23 15.98
C ALA A 374 6.95 27.71 15.65
N HIS A 375 7.92 28.32 14.95
CA HIS A 375 7.80 29.70 14.48
C HIS A 375 6.58 29.87 13.57
N ARG A 376 6.37 28.96 12.61
CA ARG A 376 5.22 29.08 11.71
C ARG A 376 3.90 28.91 12.44
N LEU A 377 3.82 27.98 13.39
CA LEU A 377 2.64 27.81 14.24
C LEU A 377 2.29 29.09 14.99
N ASN A 378 3.28 29.75 15.59
CA ASN A 378 3.09 31.02 16.31
C ASN A 378 2.72 32.19 15.38
N ALA A 379 3.12 32.15 14.11
CA ALA A 379 2.81 33.19 13.13
C ALA A 379 1.39 33.06 12.52
N ILE A 380 0.68 31.96 12.78
CA ILE A 380 -0.65 31.74 12.17
C ILE A 380 -1.65 32.81 12.61
N ASP A 381 -1.71 33.16 13.89
CA ASP A 381 -2.65 34.17 14.39
C ASP A 381 -2.42 35.53 13.72
N GLN A 382 -1.17 35.98 13.67
CA GLN A 382 -0.80 37.21 12.97
C GLN A 382 -1.17 37.18 11.48
N ALA A 383 -0.96 36.05 10.79
CA ALA A 383 -1.36 35.89 9.40
C ALA A 383 -2.89 35.92 9.23
N CYS A 384 -3.66 35.44 10.22
CA CYS A 384 -5.11 35.53 10.21
C CYS A 384 -5.58 36.98 10.38
N ASP A 385 -4.97 37.74 11.29
CA ASP A 385 -5.31 39.15 11.52
C ASP A 385 -5.08 40.01 10.26
N GLN A 386 -4.08 39.64 9.45
CA GLN A 386 -3.72 40.32 8.21
C GLN A 386 -4.45 39.79 6.98
N GLY A 387 -5.16 38.66 7.08
CA GLY A 387 -5.80 38.00 5.94
C GLY A 387 -7.27 38.39 5.80
N ASP A 388 -7.79 38.41 4.57
CA ASP A 388 -9.23 38.50 4.34
C ASP A 388 -9.85 37.10 4.41
N LEU A 389 -11.01 36.95 5.06
CA LEU A 389 -11.72 35.68 5.11
C LEU A 389 -12.40 35.39 3.77
N ILE A 390 -12.12 34.24 3.15
CA ILE A 390 -12.74 33.82 1.89
C ILE A 390 -13.98 32.99 2.20
N THR A 391 -15.16 33.51 1.84
CA THR A 391 -16.45 32.81 1.91
C THR A 391 -16.97 32.43 0.52
N LEU A 392 -17.92 31.49 0.45
CA LEU A 392 -18.50 31.02 -0.81
C LEU A 392 -19.08 32.19 -1.63
N GLY A 393 -18.52 32.44 -2.81
CA GLY A 393 -18.96 33.52 -3.72
C GLY A 393 -18.31 34.89 -3.46
N SER A 394 -17.48 35.03 -2.43
CA SER A 394 -16.73 36.26 -2.15
C SER A 394 -15.33 36.24 -2.75
N ARG A 395 -14.82 37.43 -3.12
CA ARG A 395 -13.41 37.66 -3.44
C ARG A 395 -12.75 38.41 -2.27
N ILE A 396 -11.43 38.28 -2.13
CA ILE A 396 -10.69 39.14 -1.20
C ILE A 396 -10.79 40.60 -1.64
N SER A 397 -10.46 41.53 -0.74
CA SER A 397 -10.56 42.96 -1.02
C SER A 397 -9.77 43.35 -2.27
N SER A 398 -10.23 44.37 -3.00
CA SER A 398 -9.57 44.83 -4.23
C SER A 398 -8.13 45.28 -4.01
N ARG A 399 -7.79 45.73 -2.80
CA ARG A 399 -6.42 46.10 -2.39
C ARG A 399 -5.51 44.88 -2.18
N ALA A 400 -6.08 43.73 -1.81
CA ALA A 400 -5.37 42.47 -1.56
C ALA A 400 -5.34 41.54 -2.78
N TYR A 401 -6.28 41.71 -3.73
CA TYR A 401 -6.40 40.87 -4.91
C TYR A 401 -5.14 40.89 -5.78
N GLY A 402 -4.62 39.70 -6.12
CA GLY A 402 -3.40 39.54 -6.90
C GLY A 402 -2.09 39.73 -6.11
N GLN A 403 -2.15 40.13 -4.84
CA GLN A 403 -0.96 40.32 -4.00
C GLN A 403 -0.56 39.01 -3.28
N PRO A 404 0.60 38.41 -3.57
CA PRO A 404 0.94 37.07 -3.08
C PRO A 404 0.94 36.92 -1.54
N GLY A 405 1.48 37.91 -0.81
CA GLY A 405 1.54 37.88 0.65
C GLY A 405 0.16 37.95 1.30
N MET A 406 -0.68 38.89 0.86
CA MET A 406 -2.06 39.02 1.33
C MET A 406 -2.92 37.82 0.95
N ALA A 407 -2.72 37.27 -0.26
CA ALA A 407 -3.37 36.04 -0.69
C ALA A 407 -3.02 34.88 0.25
N MET A 408 -1.73 34.69 0.59
CA MET A 408 -1.32 33.64 1.52
C MET A 408 -1.94 33.81 2.92
N ASN A 409 -1.92 35.02 3.48
CA ASN A 409 -2.56 35.32 4.77
C ASN A 409 -4.07 35.02 4.74
N SER A 410 -4.76 35.40 3.67
CA SER A 410 -6.18 35.13 3.46
C SER A 410 -6.48 33.63 3.37
N LEU A 411 -5.62 32.87 2.69
CA LEU A 411 -5.72 31.41 2.61
C LEU A 411 -5.53 30.75 3.98
N ILE A 412 -4.53 31.19 4.75
CA ILE A 412 -4.26 30.72 6.12
C ILE A 412 -5.49 30.97 7.00
N ARG A 413 -6.00 32.21 7.00
CA ARG A 413 -7.20 32.59 7.74
C ARG A 413 -8.40 31.71 7.39
N THR A 414 -8.66 31.54 6.11
CA THR A 414 -9.78 30.74 5.61
C THR A 414 -9.70 29.28 6.07
N VAL A 415 -8.52 28.67 5.99
CA VAL A 415 -8.35 27.29 6.47
C VAL A 415 -8.50 27.21 7.99
N LYS A 416 -7.95 28.17 8.74
CA LYS A 416 -8.04 28.19 10.19
C LYS A 416 -9.48 28.36 10.69
N GLU A 417 -10.15 29.40 10.23
CA GLU A 417 -11.47 29.80 10.75
C GLU A 417 -12.61 28.95 10.19
N THR A 418 -12.64 28.70 8.87
CA THR A 418 -13.75 27.98 8.23
C THR A 418 -13.63 26.46 8.36
N HIS A 419 -12.41 25.95 8.48
CA HIS A 419 -12.13 24.51 8.46
C HIS A 419 -11.36 24.03 9.69
N ASN A 420 -11.37 24.80 10.79
CA ASN A 420 -10.71 24.44 12.04
C ASN A 420 -9.23 24.03 11.84
N GLY A 421 -8.54 24.67 10.90
CA GLY A 421 -7.13 24.45 10.59
C GLY A 421 -6.82 23.30 9.62
N PHE A 422 -7.80 22.52 9.16
CA PHE A 422 -7.54 21.47 8.16
C PHE A 422 -8.74 21.12 7.28
N THR A 423 -8.48 20.94 5.98
CA THR A 423 -9.43 20.41 5.00
C THR A 423 -8.70 19.71 3.86
N ILE A 424 -9.44 19.07 2.96
CA ILE A 424 -8.90 18.54 1.70
C ILE A 424 -9.07 19.62 0.62
N ILE A 425 -7.96 20.02 0.00
CA ILE A 425 -7.98 20.95 -1.14
C ILE A 425 -7.90 20.14 -2.43
N ASP A 426 -9.06 19.88 -3.03
CA ASP A 426 -9.16 19.27 -4.35
C ASP A 426 -9.03 20.31 -5.49
N HIS A 427 -9.19 19.87 -6.73
CA HIS A 427 -9.09 20.76 -7.90
C HIS A 427 -10.16 21.85 -7.92
N ALA A 428 -11.38 21.56 -7.45
CA ALA A 428 -12.48 22.52 -7.47
C ALA A 428 -12.25 23.60 -6.39
N MET A 429 -11.92 23.17 -5.17
CA MET A 429 -11.58 24.08 -4.08
C MET A 429 -10.36 24.94 -4.42
N ARG A 430 -9.31 24.34 -5.01
CA ARG A 430 -8.14 25.11 -5.47
C ARG A 430 -8.54 26.16 -6.50
N GLY A 431 -9.37 25.81 -7.49
CA GLY A 431 -9.84 26.74 -8.50
C GLY A 431 -10.61 27.92 -7.88
N HIS A 432 -11.47 27.62 -6.91
CA HIS A 432 -12.20 28.64 -6.15
C HIS A 432 -11.25 29.57 -5.39
N LEU A 433 -10.30 29.02 -4.63
CA LEU A 433 -9.34 29.80 -3.85
C LEU A 433 -8.46 30.70 -4.74
N VAL A 434 -7.97 30.18 -5.87
CA VAL A 434 -7.20 30.99 -6.83
C VAL A 434 -8.05 32.09 -7.44
N SER A 435 -9.32 31.82 -7.78
CA SER A 435 -10.23 32.85 -8.28
C SER A 435 -10.59 33.89 -7.22
N ALA A 436 -10.63 33.51 -5.95
CA ALA A 436 -10.98 34.40 -4.85
C ALA A 436 -9.82 35.34 -4.50
N THR A 437 -8.57 34.86 -4.62
CA THR A 437 -7.37 35.64 -4.31
C THR A 437 -6.76 36.36 -5.51
N GLY A 438 -7.00 35.87 -6.73
CA GLY A 438 -6.32 36.37 -7.94
C GLY A 438 -4.87 35.93 -8.06
N SER A 439 -4.40 35.01 -7.21
CA SER A 439 -3.00 34.55 -7.17
C SER A 439 -2.92 33.04 -7.11
N SER A 440 -2.06 32.46 -7.95
CA SER A 440 -1.69 31.04 -7.83
C SER A 440 -0.86 30.80 -6.57
N PHE A 441 -1.06 29.66 -5.91
CA PHE A 441 -0.30 29.28 -4.72
C PHE A 441 0.11 27.80 -4.72
N SER A 442 1.22 27.50 -4.04
CA SER A 442 1.64 26.13 -3.75
C SER A 442 0.91 25.60 -2.52
N THR A 443 0.28 24.42 -2.62
CA THR A 443 -0.32 23.76 -1.44
C THR A 443 0.74 23.37 -0.42
N ALA A 444 1.95 23.03 -0.87
CA ALA A 444 3.06 22.69 0.00
C ALA A 444 3.47 23.89 0.86
N GLU A 445 3.48 25.08 0.26
CA GLU A 445 3.81 26.33 0.92
C GLU A 445 2.72 26.75 1.91
N LEU A 446 1.44 26.69 1.49
CA LEU A 446 0.32 26.94 2.38
C LEU A 446 0.33 25.97 3.58
N ALA A 447 0.56 24.68 3.33
CA ALA A 447 0.65 23.67 4.37
C ALA A 447 1.82 23.93 5.33
N ALA A 448 2.95 24.39 4.79
CA ALA A 448 4.09 24.83 5.56
C ALA A 448 3.72 26.00 6.48
N ASN A 449 3.09 27.05 5.96
CA ASN A 449 2.69 28.24 6.72
C ASN A 449 1.63 27.95 7.80
N LEU A 450 0.79 26.93 7.59
CA LEU A 450 -0.14 26.42 8.60
C LEU A 450 0.50 25.42 9.59
N ALA A 451 1.82 25.24 9.55
CA ALA A 451 2.55 24.26 10.35
C ALA A 451 1.98 22.83 10.25
N MET A 452 1.38 22.48 9.11
CA MET A 452 0.63 21.23 8.93
C MET A 452 1.53 19.99 9.07
N PRO A 453 1.05 18.88 9.67
CA PRO A 453 1.85 17.68 9.89
C PRO A 453 2.01 16.87 8.60
N THR A 454 2.81 17.37 7.67
CA THR A 454 3.21 16.63 6.46
C THR A 454 4.26 15.57 6.82
N LYS A 455 4.44 14.55 5.98
CA LYS A 455 5.49 13.53 6.22
C LYS A 455 6.89 14.14 6.32
N TYR A 456 7.11 15.29 5.68
CA TYR A 456 8.39 16.00 5.70
C TYR A 456 8.56 16.86 6.96
N ALA A 457 7.48 17.37 7.56
CA ALA A 457 7.51 18.05 8.85
C ALA A 457 7.68 17.07 10.03
N ILE A 458 7.04 15.89 9.93
CA ILE A 458 7.10 14.87 10.98
C ILE A 458 8.43 14.12 11.02
N ALA A 459 9.12 13.95 9.88
CA ALA A 459 10.37 13.19 9.83
C ALA A 459 11.51 13.78 10.69
N PRO A 460 11.80 15.11 10.67
CA PRO A 460 12.76 15.72 11.58
C PRO A 460 12.40 15.56 13.07
N ILE A 461 11.12 15.66 13.43
CA ILE A 461 10.63 15.44 14.81
C ILE A 461 10.99 14.03 15.27
N ALA A 462 10.70 13.01 14.45
CA ALA A 462 11.02 11.62 14.79
C ALA A 462 12.53 11.38 14.91
N ILE A 463 13.33 11.97 14.02
CA ILE A 463 14.81 11.88 14.08
C ILE A 463 15.34 12.45 15.39
N TRP A 464 14.88 13.67 15.72
CA TRP A 464 15.35 14.36 16.91
C TRP A 464 14.93 13.61 18.19
N LEU A 465 13.68 13.12 18.28
CA LEU A 465 13.22 12.33 19.42
C LEU A 465 14.04 11.05 19.63
N VAL A 466 14.34 10.30 18.55
CA VAL A 466 15.16 9.08 18.63
C VAL A 466 16.61 9.40 18.99
N ALA A 467 17.13 10.56 18.57
CA ALA A 467 18.47 10.99 18.96
C ALA A 467 18.57 11.32 20.46
N GLN A 468 17.52 11.93 21.04
CA GLN A 468 17.47 12.24 22.47
C GLN A 468 17.15 11.01 23.33
N HIS A 469 16.27 10.13 22.83
CA HIS A 469 15.80 8.94 23.54
C HIS A 469 15.99 7.70 22.65
N PRO A 470 17.22 7.15 22.55
CA PRO A 470 17.53 6.01 21.68
C PRO A 470 16.78 4.71 22.04
N VAL A 471 16.12 4.67 23.20
CA VAL A 471 15.21 3.60 23.59
C VAL A 471 13.96 3.54 22.70
N LEU A 472 13.64 4.65 22.02
CA LEU A 472 12.56 4.74 21.05
C LEU A 472 13.00 4.14 19.71
N THR A 473 12.14 3.28 19.17
CA THR A 473 12.31 2.63 17.86
C THR A 473 11.26 3.12 16.88
N ASP A 474 11.49 2.95 15.57
CA ASP A 474 10.48 3.19 14.53
C ASP A 474 9.16 2.49 14.89
N ALA A 475 9.22 1.21 15.25
CA ALA A 475 8.02 0.43 15.55
C ALA A 475 7.26 0.96 16.78
N SER A 476 7.97 1.36 17.85
CA SER A 476 7.34 1.87 19.06
C SER A 476 6.69 3.23 18.83
N LEU A 477 7.35 4.10 18.07
CA LEU A 477 6.82 5.41 17.68
C LEU A 477 5.59 5.29 16.78
N LEU A 478 5.63 4.38 15.80
CA LEU A 478 4.52 4.14 14.88
C LEU A 478 3.29 3.51 15.57
N ALA A 479 3.52 2.64 16.54
CA ALA A 479 2.46 1.99 17.31
C ALA A 479 1.92 2.86 18.46
N CYS A 480 2.57 3.99 18.78
CA CYS A 480 2.21 4.83 19.92
C CYS A 480 0.80 5.41 19.76
N GLU A 481 -0.09 5.10 20.70
CA GLU A 481 -1.44 5.67 20.80
C GLU A 481 -1.39 6.81 21.81
N LEU A 482 -1.54 8.04 21.33
CA LEU A 482 -1.57 9.24 22.15
C LEU A 482 -2.86 9.31 22.98
N PHE A 483 -3.98 8.89 22.39
CA PHE A 483 -5.29 8.86 23.02
C PHE A 483 -5.87 7.44 23.04
N ASP A 484 -6.63 7.14 24.08
CA ASP A 484 -7.48 5.94 24.10
C ASP A 484 -8.76 6.13 23.26
N ARG A 485 -9.59 5.09 23.22
CA ARG A 485 -10.87 5.10 22.47
C ARG A 485 -11.87 6.14 23.00
N ASN A 486 -11.72 6.56 24.26
CA ASN A 486 -12.62 7.49 24.92
C ASN A 486 -12.12 8.95 24.84
N GLY A 487 -10.98 9.21 24.19
CA GLY A 487 -10.41 10.57 24.11
C GLY A 487 -9.47 10.93 25.24
N LYS A 488 -9.21 10.02 26.19
CA LYS A 488 -8.26 10.28 27.28
C LYS A 488 -6.84 10.19 26.75
N ARG A 489 -6.00 11.17 27.13
CA ARG A 489 -4.59 11.20 26.77
C ARG A 489 -3.82 10.16 27.60
N THR A 490 -3.47 9.04 26.97
CA THR A 490 -2.79 7.90 27.63
C THR A 490 -1.36 7.68 27.13
N GLY A 491 -1.04 8.14 25.92
CA GLY A 491 0.29 7.94 25.33
C GLY A 491 1.32 8.97 25.75
N PHE A 492 0.89 10.10 26.30
CA PHE A 492 1.76 11.12 26.88
C PHE A 492 1.14 11.62 28.17
N VAL A 493 1.80 11.36 29.30
CA VAL A 493 1.29 11.59 30.65
C VAL A 493 2.26 12.51 31.39
N ARG A 494 1.71 13.49 32.12
CA ARG A 494 2.49 14.30 33.06
C ARG A 494 2.37 13.67 34.44
N THR A 495 3.50 13.39 35.06
CA THR A 495 3.63 12.85 36.42
C THR A 495 4.39 13.86 37.28
N ASP A 496 4.38 13.68 38.60
CA ASP A 496 5.16 14.52 39.53
C ASP A 496 6.67 14.44 39.23
N SER A 497 7.13 13.31 38.66
CA SER A 497 8.51 13.08 38.21
C SER A 497 8.83 13.59 36.81
N GLY A 498 7.87 14.21 36.11
CA GLY A 498 8.05 14.73 34.75
C GLY A 498 7.13 14.09 33.70
N SER A 499 7.42 14.37 32.43
CA SER A 499 6.59 13.88 31.31
C SER A 499 7.06 12.52 30.82
N VAL A 500 6.10 11.63 30.55
CA VAL A 500 6.36 10.24 30.13
C VAL A 500 5.64 9.95 28.81
N LEU A 501 6.35 9.31 27.88
CA LEU A 501 5.76 8.73 26.66
C LEU A 501 5.53 7.23 26.86
N VAL A 502 4.30 6.76 26.66
CA VAL A 502 3.92 5.35 26.84
C VAL A 502 3.86 4.67 25.47
N VAL A 503 4.76 3.71 25.24
CA VAL A 503 4.88 2.98 23.96
C VAL A 503 4.72 1.47 24.16
N LYS A 504 4.24 0.75 23.14
CA LYS A 504 4.13 -0.72 23.17
C LYS A 504 5.37 -1.38 22.56
N LYS A 505 5.99 -2.35 23.24
CA LYS A 505 7.04 -3.20 22.66
C LYS A 505 6.43 -4.49 22.08
N ASN A 506 6.36 -4.58 20.75
CA ASN A 506 5.78 -5.73 20.02
C ASN A 506 6.40 -7.10 20.36
N ARG A 507 7.63 -7.15 20.91
CA ARG A 507 8.31 -8.41 21.25
C ARG A 507 8.04 -8.91 22.68
N LYS A 508 7.41 -8.10 23.55
CA LYS A 508 7.15 -8.45 24.96
C LYS A 508 5.69 -8.26 25.40
N GLY A 509 4.83 -7.66 24.58
CA GLY A 509 3.42 -7.40 24.91
C GLY A 509 3.19 -6.37 26.03
N LYS A 510 4.25 -5.93 26.72
CA LYS A 510 4.22 -4.95 27.81
C LYS A 510 4.36 -3.51 27.30
N GLN A 511 3.66 -2.59 27.96
CA GLN A 511 3.86 -1.16 27.81
C GLN A 511 5.24 -0.78 28.37
N GLN A 512 5.88 0.20 27.75
CA GLN A 512 7.12 0.80 28.21
C GLN A 512 6.88 2.29 28.39
N GLU A 513 7.21 2.77 29.57
CA GLU A 513 7.24 4.18 29.91
C GLU A 513 8.63 4.75 29.61
N VAL A 514 8.68 5.83 28.85
CA VAL A 514 9.92 6.54 28.51
C VAL A 514 9.84 7.93 29.12
N ALA A 515 10.64 8.15 30.18
CA ALA A 515 10.79 9.48 30.77
C ALA A 515 11.43 10.44 29.76
N LEU A 516 10.77 11.56 29.52
CA LEU A 516 11.18 12.58 28.56
C LEU A 516 11.92 13.72 29.26
N SER A 517 12.92 14.29 28.59
CA SER A 517 13.48 15.58 29.01
C SER A 517 12.45 16.70 28.81
N GLY A 518 12.63 17.85 29.47
CA GLY A 518 11.76 19.01 29.28
C GLY A 518 11.68 19.45 27.80
N ASP A 519 12.82 19.46 27.11
CA ASP A 519 12.88 19.72 25.67
C ASP A 519 12.10 18.70 24.84
N ALA A 520 12.23 17.42 25.15
CA ALA A 520 11.51 16.38 24.41
C ALA A 520 10.00 16.43 24.68
N ALA A 521 9.59 16.76 25.90
CA ALA A 521 8.20 17.01 26.23
C ALA A 521 7.63 18.18 25.42
N SER A 522 8.35 19.29 25.31
CA SER A 522 7.95 20.45 24.51
C SER A 522 7.81 20.12 23.02
N VAL A 523 8.69 19.29 22.47
CA VAL A 523 8.57 18.81 21.08
C VAL A 523 7.35 17.91 20.89
N ILE A 524 7.01 17.06 21.86
CA ILE A 524 5.78 16.26 21.80
C ILE A 524 4.54 17.16 21.91
N GLU A 525 4.54 18.19 22.75
CA GLU A 525 3.44 19.16 22.81
C GLU A 525 3.27 19.91 21.49
N LEU A 526 4.36 20.37 20.87
CA LEU A 526 4.32 20.97 19.53
C LEU A 526 3.70 20.01 18.51
N LEU A 527 4.12 18.74 18.50
CA LEU A 527 3.56 17.71 17.63
C LEU A 527 2.05 17.55 17.84
N ILE A 528 1.59 17.65 19.08
CA ILE A 528 0.17 17.53 19.44
C ILE A 528 -0.62 18.73 18.95
N GLN A 529 -0.07 19.94 19.09
CA GLN A 529 -0.68 21.16 18.59
C GLN A 529 -0.83 21.13 17.06
N ILE A 530 0.25 20.81 16.33
CA ILE A 530 0.18 20.78 14.86
C ILE A 530 -0.72 19.65 14.33
N THR A 531 -0.89 18.56 15.08
CA THR A 531 -1.77 17.46 14.67
C THR A 531 -3.23 17.65 15.09
N ALA A 532 -3.54 18.62 15.95
CA ALA A 532 -4.89 18.82 16.48
C ALA A 532 -5.95 19.05 15.40
N PRO A 533 -5.76 19.94 14.39
CA PRO A 533 -6.73 20.13 13.32
C PRO A 533 -7.06 18.83 12.56
N VAL A 534 -6.04 18.04 12.26
CA VAL A 534 -6.18 16.79 11.51
C VAL A 534 -6.87 15.71 12.37
N ARG A 535 -6.64 15.71 13.69
CA ARG A 535 -7.36 14.81 14.61
C ARG A 535 -8.84 15.14 14.68
N SER A 536 -9.19 16.43 14.75
CA SER A 536 -10.59 16.87 14.74
C SER A 536 -11.30 16.40 13.47
N TYR A 537 -10.67 16.62 12.31
CA TYR A 537 -11.17 16.12 11.02
C TYR A 537 -11.41 14.59 11.03
N LEU A 538 -10.44 13.80 11.49
CA LEU A 538 -10.56 12.35 11.53
C LEU A 538 -11.65 11.87 12.52
N LYS A 539 -11.80 12.54 13.68
CA LYS A 539 -12.89 12.27 14.63
C LYS A 539 -14.26 12.50 13.99
N GLU A 540 -14.44 13.61 13.29
CA GLU A 540 -15.70 13.92 12.59
C GLU A 540 -16.04 12.90 11.50
N LYS A 541 -15.01 12.27 10.90
CA LYS A 541 -15.18 11.20 9.92
C LYS A 541 -15.32 9.79 10.53
N GLY A 542 -15.22 9.66 11.86
CA GLY A 542 -15.25 8.37 12.54
C GLY A 542 -14.01 7.49 12.29
N ASP A 543 -12.87 8.09 11.92
CA ASP A 543 -11.63 7.35 11.67
C ASP A 543 -10.73 7.31 12.91
N ASP A 544 -10.58 6.12 13.47
CA ASP A 544 -9.76 5.80 14.65
C ASP A 544 -8.27 6.20 14.59
N ALA A 545 -7.76 6.56 13.40
CA ALA A 545 -6.41 7.08 13.20
C ALA A 545 -6.12 8.33 14.06
N TRP A 546 -7.14 9.11 14.44
CA TRP A 546 -6.99 10.32 15.28
C TRP A 546 -6.31 10.04 16.62
N ARG A 547 -6.21 8.78 17.06
CA ARG A 547 -5.59 8.36 18.33
C ARG A 547 -4.07 8.22 18.27
N ARG A 548 -3.45 8.13 17.08
CA ARG A 548 -2.00 7.83 16.92
C ARG A 548 -1.11 9.03 17.22
N LEU A 549 0.09 8.81 17.76
CA LEU A 549 1.06 9.90 17.99
C LEU A 549 1.37 10.66 16.70
N PHE A 550 1.72 9.94 15.63
CA PHE A 550 1.99 10.51 14.32
C PHE A 550 0.80 10.35 13.38
N ILE A 551 0.28 11.48 12.90
CA ILE A 551 -0.74 11.59 11.86
C ILE A 551 -0.18 12.47 10.75
N VAL A 552 -0.40 12.08 9.50
CA VAL A 552 0.18 12.76 8.34
C VAL A 552 -0.92 13.28 7.43
N ALA A 553 -0.90 14.58 7.15
CA ALA A 553 -1.81 15.24 6.19
C ALA A 553 -1.28 15.19 4.74
N GLY A 554 -0.77 14.04 4.31
CA GLY A 554 -0.15 13.91 2.98
C GLY A 554 1.31 14.34 2.87
N GLY A 555 1.80 14.33 1.63
CA GLY A 555 3.15 14.79 1.29
C GLY A 555 3.24 16.29 1.02
N GLN A 556 2.20 16.85 0.43
CA GLN A 556 2.12 18.27 0.05
C GLN A 556 1.11 19.05 0.90
N GLY A 557 0.57 18.43 1.96
CA GLY A 557 -0.55 18.97 2.75
C GLY A 557 -1.91 18.78 2.06
N PHE A 558 -2.99 18.96 2.83
CA PHE A 558 -4.38 18.99 2.33
C PHE A 558 -4.85 17.73 1.56
N GLN A 559 -4.26 16.58 1.86
CA GLN A 559 -4.67 15.28 1.34
C GLN A 559 -5.36 14.47 2.44
N GLU A 560 -6.08 13.42 2.08
CA GLU A 560 -6.67 12.47 3.04
C GLU A 560 -5.62 12.08 4.10
N PRO A 561 -5.88 12.34 5.39
CA PRO A 561 -4.92 12.03 6.42
C PRO A 561 -4.68 10.52 6.54
N TYR A 562 -3.47 10.14 6.90
CA TYR A 562 -3.14 8.74 7.14
C TYR A 562 -2.10 8.58 8.24
N THR A 563 -2.03 7.38 8.79
CA THR A 563 -0.98 6.96 9.71
C THR A 563 0.14 6.27 8.93
N PHE A 564 1.37 6.47 9.36
CA PHE A 564 2.52 5.74 8.81
C PHE A 564 2.29 4.21 8.83
N THR A 565 2.47 3.56 7.68
CA THR A 565 2.41 2.11 7.53
C THR A 565 3.78 1.57 7.07
N SER A 566 3.89 0.25 6.87
CA SER A 566 5.05 -0.33 6.17
C SER A 566 5.22 0.23 4.75
N GLN A 567 4.12 0.70 4.12
CA GLN A 567 4.14 1.28 2.79
C GLN A 567 4.55 2.76 2.77
N THR A 568 4.33 3.50 3.85
CA THR A 568 4.58 4.95 3.96
C THR A 568 5.61 5.34 5.04
N SER A 569 6.39 4.40 5.57
CA SER A 569 7.29 4.56 6.73
C SER A 569 8.34 5.68 6.64
N PHE A 570 8.89 6.08 7.80
CA PHE A 570 10.01 7.03 7.90
C PHE A 570 11.18 6.70 6.98
N ALA A 571 11.61 5.44 6.95
CA ALA A 571 12.71 4.99 6.09
C ALA A 571 12.45 5.24 4.60
N LYS A 572 11.18 5.16 4.16
CA LYS A 572 10.83 5.50 2.78
C LYS A 572 10.79 7.00 2.56
N THR A 573 10.22 7.77 3.48
CA THR A 573 10.17 9.24 3.41
C THR A 573 11.57 9.85 3.27
N LEU A 574 12.51 9.43 4.12
CA LEU A 574 13.89 9.94 4.12
C LEU A 574 14.66 9.63 2.83
N ARG A 575 14.26 8.59 2.09
CA ARG A 575 14.87 8.19 0.81
C ARG A 575 14.20 8.81 -0.41
N GLN A 576 13.15 9.61 -0.25
CA GLN A 576 12.48 10.22 -1.39
C GLN A 576 13.39 11.28 -2.01
N LYS A 577 13.47 11.29 -3.35
CA LYS A 577 14.30 12.25 -4.10
C LYS A 577 14.00 13.70 -3.68
N ALA A 578 12.73 14.04 -3.51
CA ALA A 578 12.30 15.37 -3.07
C ALA A 578 12.85 15.73 -1.67
N PHE A 579 12.84 14.79 -0.73
CA PHE A 579 13.39 15.01 0.61
C PHE A 579 14.91 15.16 0.58
N VAL A 580 15.59 14.27 -0.16
CA VAL A 580 17.05 14.32 -0.34
C VAL A 580 17.48 15.64 -0.96
N GLN A 581 16.83 16.07 -2.04
CA GLN A 581 17.14 17.34 -2.72
C GLN A 581 16.85 18.55 -1.83
N ALA A 582 15.77 18.54 -1.05
CA ALA A 582 15.41 19.66 -0.18
C ALA A 582 16.39 19.87 0.99
N HIS A 583 17.18 18.84 1.36
CA HIS A 583 18.02 18.88 2.56
C HIS A 583 19.50 18.56 2.30
N SER A 584 19.90 18.27 1.06
CA SER A 584 21.30 18.00 0.71
C SER A 584 22.22 19.18 1.00
N ALA A 585 21.73 20.42 0.88
CA ALA A 585 22.51 21.61 1.20
C ALA A 585 22.90 21.70 2.70
N GLU A 586 22.02 21.24 3.60
CA GLU A 586 22.29 21.29 5.06
C GLU A 586 22.98 20.03 5.58
N LEU A 587 22.71 18.86 4.98
CA LEU A 587 23.17 17.56 5.46
C LEU A 587 24.29 16.92 4.63
N GLY A 588 24.60 17.46 3.44
CA GLY A 588 25.54 16.84 2.50
C GLY A 588 25.19 15.37 2.23
N ASP A 589 26.20 14.50 2.24
CA ASP A 589 26.03 13.07 1.98
C ASP A 589 25.26 12.33 3.07
N LEU A 590 25.16 12.88 4.29
CA LEU A 590 24.48 12.24 5.43
C LEU A 590 22.99 12.01 5.15
N VAL A 591 22.37 12.84 4.30
CA VAL A 591 20.95 12.69 3.94
C VAL A 591 20.66 11.34 3.27
N THR A 592 21.62 10.81 2.50
CA THR A 592 21.45 9.57 1.73
C THR A 592 21.48 8.33 2.62
N VAL A 593 22.17 8.43 3.75
CA VAL A 593 22.35 7.34 4.72
C VAL A 593 21.39 7.46 5.91
N LEU A 594 20.60 8.53 5.99
CA LEU A 594 19.75 8.85 7.13
C LEU A 594 18.63 7.81 7.35
N SER A 595 18.54 7.30 8.58
CA SER A 595 17.41 6.49 9.04
C SER A 595 17.34 6.53 10.56
N LEU A 596 16.14 6.42 11.13
CA LEU A 596 15.95 6.36 12.57
C LEU A 596 16.78 5.24 13.22
N ALA A 597 16.89 4.07 12.57
CA ALA A 597 17.73 2.97 13.02
C ALA A 597 19.22 3.33 13.13
N ARG A 598 19.76 4.09 12.17
CA ARG A 598 21.16 4.55 12.19
C ARG A 598 21.38 5.66 13.21
N ILE A 599 20.41 6.58 13.37
CA ILE A 599 20.45 7.60 14.43
C ILE A 599 20.49 6.93 15.79
N ARG A 600 19.58 6.01 16.06
CA ARG A 600 19.52 5.23 17.30
C ARG A 600 20.81 4.49 17.58
N ALA A 601 21.34 3.75 16.59
CA ALA A 601 22.59 3.02 16.75
C ALA A 601 23.78 3.96 17.03
N THR A 602 23.84 5.10 16.34
CA THR A 602 24.88 6.12 16.54
C THR A 602 24.78 6.75 17.93
N ALA A 603 23.58 7.06 18.41
CA ALA A 603 23.34 7.55 19.76
C ALA A 603 23.81 6.53 20.83
N GLY A 604 23.46 5.24 20.66
CA GLY A 604 23.93 4.18 21.56
C GLY A 604 25.46 4.04 21.58
N VAL A 605 26.11 4.11 20.41
CA VAL A 605 27.58 4.13 20.34
C VAL A 605 28.16 5.35 21.06
N LEU A 606 27.56 6.53 20.93
CA LEU A 606 28.01 7.71 21.68
C LEU A 606 27.84 7.56 23.20
N VAL A 607 26.82 6.83 23.68
CA VAL A 607 26.68 6.48 25.11
C VAL A 607 27.83 5.57 25.54
N TYR A 608 28.15 4.53 24.75
CA TYR A 608 29.31 3.69 25.00
C TYR A 608 30.60 4.52 25.02
N LEU A 609 30.84 5.36 24.02
CA LEU A 609 32.06 6.17 23.95
C LEU A 609 32.22 7.15 25.11
N LYS A 610 31.12 7.64 25.69
CA LYS A 610 31.16 8.53 26.86
C LYS A 610 31.34 7.77 28.18
N SER A 611 30.82 6.55 28.27
CA SER A 611 30.74 5.81 29.54
C SER A 611 31.69 4.62 29.65
N LEU A 612 32.24 4.19 28.51
CA LEU A 612 33.00 2.96 28.31
C LEU A 612 32.27 1.69 28.80
N SER A 613 30.94 1.72 28.90
CA SER A 613 30.12 0.60 29.39
C SER A 613 29.16 0.10 28.32
N ILE A 614 29.24 -1.20 28.06
CA ILE A 614 28.35 -1.92 27.13
C ILE A 614 26.95 -2.00 27.73
N GLU A 615 26.86 -2.16 29.06
CA GLU A 615 25.61 -2.21 29.80
C GLU A 615 24.82 -0.91 29.64
N LYS A 616 25.46 0.25 29.86
CA LYS A 616 24.83 1.57 29.68
C LYS A 616 24.39 1.82 28.24
N MET A 617 25.16 1.35 27.27
CA MET A 617 24.75 1.39 25.86
C MET A 617 23.51 0.52 25.62
N ALA A 618 23.49 -0.71 26.14
CA ALA A 618 22.37 -1.62 25.97
C ALA A 618 21.09 -1.11 26.64
N GLU A 619 21.20 -0.53 27.84
CA GLU A 619 20.08 0.11 28.55
C GLU A 619 19.50 1.31 27.78
N SER A 620 20.35 2.05 27.07
CA SER A 620 19.91 3.19 26.25
C SER A 620 19.15 2.81 24.99
N LEU A 621 19.13 1.52 24.58
CA LEU A 621 18.64 1.05 23.27
C LEU A 621 17.28 0.33 23.29
#